data_AF-A0A522FUR9-F1
#
_entry.id   AF-A0A522FUR9-F1
#
_cell.length_a   1.000
_cell.length_b   1.000
_cell.length_c   1.000
_cell.angle_alpha   90.00
_cell.angle_beta   90.00
_cell.angle_gamma   90.00
#
_symmetry.space_group_name_H-M   'P 1'
#
loop_
_entity.id
_entity.type
_entity.pdbx_description
1 polymer ?
#
loop_
_entity_poly.entity_id
_entity_poly.type
_entity_poly.pdbx_seq_one_letter_code
_entity_poly.pdbx_strand_id
1 'polypeptide(L)'
;MKKYFTALFILLYISVIISSCATISSEWEKAKSINTIDAYNAFIENHRGTLFADSAIIRLQYLNSKEEWEETLSINTIDAYDAFIVKNPVTIFKDSALNKLQYLYSKSVQDAVSNTLPIAKLDVDLVNLYTNKSEFVIFEHILEEHSSEDPDPIVRGDYNTLEKLEELVKSRCSKILSAVITKATFPKECILSVEMRHGVRLIDPVTRQKIRDEAKTLFKVNISKETIKKHDWSNISNDEVMKLWSVKENIIPKLIITTEY
;
A
#
# COMPACT_ATOMS: atom_id res chain seq x y z
N MET A 1 -46.75 9.77 -54.28
CA MET A 1 -46.32 11.00 -53.57
C MET A 1 -45.92 10.77 -52.11
N LYS A 2 -46.76 10.20 -51.22
CA LYS A 2 -46.43 10.04 -49.78
C LYS A 2 -45.10 9.32 -49.47
N LYS A 3 -44.74 8.24 -50.20
CA LYS A 3 -43.48 7.48 -49.97
C LYS A 3 -42.20 8.27 -50.27
N TYR A 4 -42.24 9.19 -51.23
CA TYR A 4 -41.09 10.05 -51.56
C TYR A 4 -40.90 11.16 -50.52
N PHE A 5 -42.00 11.61 -49.90
CA PHE A 5 -41.98 12.61 -48.85
C PHE A 5 -41.38 12.06 -47.54
N THR A 6 -41.72 10.83 -47.15
CA THR A 6 -41.10 10.16 -46.00
C THR A 6 -39.61 9.88 -46.22
N ALA A 7 -39.23 9.42 -47.42
CA ALA A 7 -37.82 9.22 -47.76
C ALA A 7 -37.01 10.53 -47.72
N LEU A 8 -37.59 11.63 -48.21
CA LEU A 8 -36.98 12.97 -48.14
C LEU A 8 -36.78 13.42 -46.69
N PHE A 9 -37.78 13.25 -45.82
CA PHE A 9 -37.67 13.59 -44.40
C PHE A 9 -36.62 12.74 -43.68
N ILE A 10 -36.54 11.44 -43.96
CA ILE A 10 -35.50 10.56 -43.39
C ILE A 10 -34.12 11.00 -43.86
N LEU A 11 -33.95 11.33 -45.14
CA LEU A 11 -32.68 11.75 -45.71
C LEU A 11 -32.22 13.12 -45.17
N LEU A 12 -33.17 14.02 -44.95
CA LEU A 12 -32.93 15.33 -44.34
C LEU A 12 -32.57 15.19 -42.85
N TYR A 13 -33.25 14.31 -42.12
CA TYR A 13 -32.94 13.99 -40.72
C TYR A 13 -31.55 13.36 -40.55
N ILE A 14 -31.18 12.44 -41.45
CA ILE A 14 -29.83 11.84 -41.48
C ILE A 14 -28.77 12.90 -41.79
N SER A 15 -29.04 13.85 -42.70
CA SER A 15 -28.08 14.92 -43.03
C SER A 15 -27.78 15.85 -41.84
N VAL A 16 -28.79 16.14 -41.01
CA VAL A 16 -28.63 16.95 -39.79
C VAL A 16 -27.79 16.22 -38.74
N ILE A 17 -27.94 14.90 -38.63
CA ILE A 17 -27.15 14.07 -37.70
C ILE A 17 -25.67 14.03 -38.11
N ILE A 18 -25.37 13.91 -39.41
CA ILE A 18 -23.99 13.81 -39.91
C ILE A 18 -23.22 15.14 -39.75
N SER A 19 -23.88 16.29 -39.99
CA SER A 19 -23.24 17.61 -39.83
C SER A 19 -22.88 17.92 -38.38
N SER A 20 -23.64 17.42 -37.41
CA SER A 20 -23.36 17.63 -35.99
C SER A 20 -22.02 17.01 -35.56
N CYS A 21 -21.67 15.81 -36.04
CA CYS A 21 -20.43 15.14 -35.66
C CYS A 21 -19.17 15.86 -36.20
N ALA A 22 -19.25 16.44 -37.41
CA ALA A 22 -18.14 17.16 -38.01
C ALA A 22 -17.79 18.45 -37.22
N THR A 23 -18.81 19.16 -36.76
CA THR A 23 -18.63 20.40 -35.96
C THR A 23 -18.01 20.11 -34.60
N ILE A 24 -18.49 19.09 -33.88
CA ILE A 24 -17.95 18.72 -32.55
C ILE A 24 -16.46 18.36 -32.67
N SER A 25 -16.09 17.58 -33.68
CA SER A 25 -14.69 17.21 -33.92
C SER A 25 -13.81 18.44 -34.18
N SER A 26 -14.26 19.37 -35.01
CA SER A 26 -13.50 20.60 -35.29
C SER A 26 -13.34 21.49 -34.05
N GLU A 27 -14.38 21.61 -33.22
CA GLU A 27 -14.33 22.40 -31.98
C GLU A 27 -13.43 21.73 -30.94
N TRP A 28 -13.36 20.41 -30.93
CA TRP A 28 -12.44 19.65 -30.08
C TRP A 28 -10.98 19.90 -30.48
N GLU A 29 -10.67 19.84 -31.78
CA GLU A 29 -9.32 20.17 -32.27
C GLU A 29 -8.92 21.60 -31.92
N LYS A 30 -9.87 22.54 -32.00
CA LYS A 30 -9.64 23.92 -31.58
C LYS A 30 -9.32 24.00 -30.08
N ALA A 31 -10.11 23.36 -29.22
CA ALA A 31 -9.86 23.33 -27.77
C ALA A 31 -8.49 22.73 -27.46
N LYS A 32 -8.11 21.63 -28.13
CA LYS A 32 -6.77 21.03 -28.01
C LYS A 32 -5.65 21.95 -28.47
N SER A 33 -5.84 22.70 -29.55
CA SER A 33 -4.80 23.60 -30.06
C SER A 33 -4.55 24.77 -29.09
N ILE A 34 -5.59 25.25 -28.40
CA ILE A 34 -5.49 26.32 -27.41
C ILE A 34 -4.90 25.77 -26.11
N ASN A 35 -5.31 24.57 -25.68
CA ASN A 35 -4.78 23.85 -24.53
C ASN A 35 -4.79 24.64 -23.21
N THR A 36 -5.86 25.39 -22.96
CA THR A 36 -6.06 26.12 -21.69
C THR A 36 -7.27 25.59 -20.94
N ILE A 37 -7.30 25.82 -19.63
CA ILE A 37 -8.45 25.51 -18.76
C ILE A 37 -9.74 26.07 -19.35
N ASP A 38 -9.74 27.35 -19.74
CA ASP A 38 -10.92 28.03 -20.30
C ASP A 38 -11.39 27.39 -21.62
N ALA A 39 -10.47 27.01 -22.50
CA ALA A 39 -10.82 26.38 -23.77
C ALA A 39 -11.47 25.01 -23.57
N TYR A 40 -10.99 24.21 -22.62
CA TYR A 40 -11.60 22.92 -22.30
C TYR A 40 -12.93 23.08 -21.56
N ASN A 41 -13.05 24.06 -20.64
CA ASN A 41 -14.33 24.37 -19.98
C ASN A 41 -15.40 24.76 -21.00
N ALA A 42 -15.09 25.69 -21.91
CA ALA A 42 -16.00 26.10 -22.97
C ALA A 42 -16.40 24.93 -23.88
N PHE A 43 -15.47 24.03 -24.18
CA PHE A 43 -15.79 22.82 -24.96
C PHE A 43 -16.74 21.88 -24.20
N ILE A 44 -16.46 21.59 -22.93
CA ILE A 44 -17.29 20.71 -22.09
C ILE A 44 -18.70 21.27 -21.94
N GLU A 45 -18.85 22.57 -21.73
CA GLU A 45 -20.15 23.23 -21.58
C GLU A 45 -21.03 23.07 -22.82
N ASN A 46 -20.44 23.19 -24.01
CA ASN A 46 -21.17 23.12 -25.27
C ASN A 46 -21.43 21.68 -25.75
N HIS A 47 -20.61 20.69 -25.32
CA HIS A 47 -20.63 19.32 -25.85
C HIS A 47 -20.77 18.22 -24.80
N ARG A 48 -21.51 18.48 -23.72
CA ARG A 48 -21.71 17.53 -22.60
C ARG A 48 -22.21 16.16 -23.08
N GLY A 49 -21.68 15.10 -22.46
CA GLY A 49 -22.08 13.72 -22.75
C GLY A 49 -21.48 13.14 -24.05
N THR A 50 -20.59 13.87 -24.72
CA THR A 50 -19.80 13.34 -25.83
C THR A 50 -18.49 12.73 -25.35
N LEU A 51 -17.94 11.77 -26.10
CA LEU A 51 -16.61 11.20 -25.81
C LEU A 51 -15.49 12.26 -25.81
N PHE A 52 -15.65 13.33 -26.58
CA PHE A 52 -14.71 14.45 -26.58
C PHE A 52 -14.81 15.28 -25.31
N ALA A 53 -16.00 15.42 -24.72
CA ALA A 53 -16.15 16.07 -23.42
C ALA A 53 -15.48 15.27 -22.31
N ASP A 54 -15.58 13.93 -22.33
CA ASP A 54 -14.84 13.07 -21.39
C ASP A 54 -13.32 13.27 -21.52
N SER A 55 -12.83 13.34 -22.76
CA SER A 55 -11.41 13.63 -23.05
C SER A 55 -10.99 15.02 -22.57
N ALA A 56 -11.85 16.03 -22.75
CA ALA A 56 -11.63 17.39 -22.27
C ALA A 56 -11.60 17.44 -20.73
N ILE A 57 -12.46 16.70 -20.04
CA ILE A 57 -12.48 16.58 -18.57
C ILE A 57 -11.15 16.01 -18.06
N ILE A 58 -10.66 14.93 -18.67
CA ILE A 58 -9.37 14.31 -18.31
C ILE A 58 -8.23 15.32 -18.50
N ARG A 59 -8.23 16.05 -19.62
CA ARG A 59 -7.19 17.04 -19.91
C ARG A 59 -7.25 18.23 -18.96
N LEU A 60 -8.44 18.67 -18.58
CA LEU A 60 -8.65 19.70 -17.57
C LEU A 60 -8.12 19.27 -16.20
N GLN A 61 -8.41 18.04 -15.77
CA GLN A 61 -7.85 17.48 -14.53
C GLN A 61 -6.31 17.47 -14.54
N TYR A 62 -5.71 17.07 -15.66
CA TYR A 62 -4.26 17.15 -15.85
C TYR A 62 -3.75 18.59 -15.67
N LEU A 63 -4.30 19.55 -16.40
CA LEU A 63 -3.83 20.94 -16.35
C LEU A 63 -3.96 21.57 -14.96
N ASN A 64 -5.07 21.31 -14.27
CA ASN A 64 -5.34 21.87 -12.94
C ASN A 64 -4.35 21.39 -11.86
N SER A 65 -3.75 20.21 -12.04
CA SER A 65 -2.89 19.60 -11.01
C SER A 65 -1.45 19.38 -11.46
N LYS A 66 -1.11 19.71 -12.71
CA LYS A 66 0.22 19.44 -13.28
C LYS A 66 1.33 20.17 -12.54
N GLU A 67 1.20 21.47 -12.34
CA GLU A 67 2.25 22.29 -11.71
C GLU A 67 2.54 21.81 -10.29
N GLU A 68 1.48 21.61 -9.49
CA GLU A 68 1.60 21.09 -8.13
C GLU A 68 2.17 19.66 -8.10
N TRP A 69 1.84 18.84 -9.10
CA TRP A 69 2.41 17.50 -9.21
C TRP A 69 3.91 17.55 -9.51
N GLU A 70 4.34 18.43 -10.42
CA GLU A 70 5.77 18.63 -10.72
C GLU A 70 6.53 19.16 -9.50
N GLU A 71 5.95 20.08 -8.75
CA GLU A 71 6.50 20.53 -7.46
C GLU A 71 6.59 19.39 -6.44
N THR A 72 5.53 18.59 -6.32
CA THR A 72 5.48 17.43 -5.42
C THR A 72 6.58 16.41 -5.75
N LEU A 73 6.80 16.14 -7.04
CA LEU A 73 7.89 15.29 -7.51
C LEU A 73 9.28 15.88 -7.21
N SER A 74 9.42 17.20 -7.25
CA SER A 74 10.67 17.89 -6.92
C SER A 74 10.97 17.85 -5.42
N ILE A 75 9.96 18.03 -4.56
CA ILE A 75 10.13 17.98 -3.10
C ILE A 75 10.35 16.54 -2.64
N ASN A 76 9.55 15.60 -3.19
CA ASN A 76 9.67 14.16 -2.98
C ASN A 76 9.72 13.72 -1.49
N THR A 77 8.90 14.33 -0.65
CA THR A 77 8.75 13.98 0.77
C THR A 77 7.35 13.44 1.07
N ILE A 78 7.22 12.70 2.18
CA ILE A 78 5.93 12.20 2.69
C ILE A 78 4.92 13.35 2.79
N ASP A 79 5.31 14.46 3.43
CA ASP A 79 4.43 15.62 3.63
C ASP A 79 3.97 16.25 2.31
N ALA A 80 4.83 16.29 1.28
CA ALA A 80 4.46 16.83 -0.02
C ALA A 80 3.43 15.96 -0.74
N TYR A 81 3.62 14.63 -0.76
CA TYR A 81 2.65 13.72 -1.35
C TYR A 81 1.33 13.70 -0.58
N ASP A 82 1.37 13.72 0.76
CA ASP A 82 0.16 13.82 1.59
C ASP A 82 -0.62 15.11 1.30
N ALA A 83 0.07 16.25 1.26
CA ALA A 83 -0.54 17.55 0.93
C ALA A 83 -1.15 17.55 -0.48
N PHE A 84 -0.44 16.99 -1.47
CA PHE A 84 -0.93 16.88 -2.84
C PHE A 84 -2.21 16.05 -2.93
N ILE A 85 -2.26 14.88 -2.27
CA ILE A 85 -3.42 13.97 -2.29
C ILE A 85 -4.64 14.63 -1.64
N VAL A 86 -4.45 15.32 -0.52
CA VAL A 86 -5.53 16.03 0.18
C VAL A 86 -6.07 17.20 -0.65
N LYS A 87 -5.17 17.97 -1.28
CA LYS A 87 -5.54 19.12 -2.11
C LYS A 87 -6.19 18.72 -3.43
N ASN A 88 -5.76 17.58 -4.01
CA ASN A 88 -6.20 17.08 -5.31
C ASN A 88 -6.87 15.70 -5.19
N PRO A 89 -8.05 15.58 -4.55
CA PRO A 89 -8.69 14.27 -4.31
C PRO A 89 -9.21 13.59 -5.59
N VAL A 90 -9.40 14.38 -6.67
CA VAL A 90 -9.84 13.96 -8.00
C VAL A 90 -8.84 14.48 -9.03
N THR A 91 -7.74 13.75 -9.21
CA THR A 91 -6.70 14.01 -10.23
C THR A 91 -6.21 12.69 -10.83
N ILE A 92 -5.74 12.76 -12.07
CA ILE A 92 -5.09 11.63 -12.74
C ILE A 92 -3.78 11.20 -12.05
N PHE A 93 -3.17 12.07 -11.25
CA PHE A 93 -1.90 11.80 -10.56
C PHE A 93 -2.08 11.10 -9.20
N LYS A 94 -3.33 10.93 -8.74
CA LYS A 94 -3.63 10.44 -7.39
C LYS A 94 -2.98 9.09 -7.12
N ASP A 95 -3.14 8.14 -8.03
CA ASP A 95 -2.60 6.79 -7.86
C ASP A 95 -1.06 6.79 -7.85
N SER A 96 -0.44 7.66 -8.66
CA SER A 96 1.02 7.83 -8.64
C SER A 96 1.51 8.43 -7.33
N ALA A 97 0.81 9.43 -6.80
CA ALA A 97 1.11 10.02 -5.50
C ALA A 97 0.94 8.99 -4.37
N LEU A 98 -0.15 8.20 -4.38
CA LEU A 98 -0.42 7.14 -3.42
C LEU A 98 0.67 6.08 -3.41
N ASN A 99 1.04 5.58 -4.59
CA ASN A 99 2.10 4.57 -4.72
C ASN A 99 3.44 5.10 -4.22
N LYS A 100 3.77 6.36 -4.51
CA LYS A 100 5.02 6.96 -4.08
C LYS A 100 5.05 7.21 -2.58
N LEU A 101 3.94 7.66 -2.01
CA LEU A 101 3.78 7.82 -0.57
C LEU A 101 3.91 6.47 0.16
N GLN A 102 3.24 5.43 -0.35
CA GLN A 102 3.36 4.06 0.16
C GLN A 102 4.83 3.62 0.21
N TYR A 103 5.54 3.79 -0.91
CA TYR A 103 6.96 3.47 -0.99
C TYR A 103 7.79 4.22 0.04
N LEU A 104 7.55 5.53 0.25
CA LEU A 104 8.30 6.33 1.22
C LEU A 104 8.06 5.87 2.67
N TYR A 105 6.82 5.53 3.03
CA TYR A 105 6.54 4.96 4.34
C TYR A 105 7.19 3.59 4.53
N SER A 106 7.06 2.69 3.56
CA SER A 106 7.71 1.37 3.60
C SER A 106 9.22 1.50 3.75
N LYS A 107 9.85 2.42 2.99
CA LYS A 107 11.27 2.70 3.09
C LYS A 107 11.67 3.24 4.46
N SER A 108 10.92 4.20 5.01
CA SER A 108 11.21 4.75 6.33
C SER A 108 11.17 3.68 7.44
N VAL A 109 10.21 2.76 7.37
CA VAL A 109 10.12 1.63 8.29
C VAL A 109 11.25 0.64 8.08
N GLN A 110 11.56 0.30 6.84
CA GLN A 110 12.69 -0.58 6.52
C GLN A 110 14.00 -0.02 7.06
N ASP A 111 14.27 1.27 6.83
CA ASP A 111 15.46 1.95 7.36
C ASP A 111 15.49 1.92 8.89
N ALA A 112 14.38 2.17 9.57
CA ALA A 112 14.29 2.15 11.04
C ALA A 112 14.56 0.76 11.63
N VAL A 113 13.97 -0.27 11.02
CA VAL A 113 14.11 -1.66 11.47
C VAL A 113 15.49 -2.21 11.13
N SER A 114 15.98 -2.06 9.90
CA SER A 114 17.32 -2.54 9.52
C SER A 114 18.44 -1.88 10.33
N ASN A 115 18.29 -0.62 10.75
CA ASN A 115 19.25 0.00 11.66
C ASN A 115 19.21 -0.58 13.09
N THR A 116 18.11 -1.21 13.48
CA THR A 116 17.93 -1.81 14.82
C THR A 116 18.17 -3.32 14.81
N LEU A 117 17.87 -3.99 13.70
CA LEU A 117 18.01 -5.42 13.44
C LEU A 117 18.66 -5.59 12.05
N PRO A 118 19.99 -5.41 11.92
CA PRO A 118 20.68 -5.36 10.62
C PRO A 118 20.58 -6.64 9.78
N ILE A 119 20.29 -7.76 10.42
CA ILE A 119 20.25 -9.08 9.80
C ILE A 119 18.81 -9.53 9.51
N ALA A 120 17.81 -8.74 9.94
CA ALA A 120 16.41 -9.06 9.68
C ALA A 120 16.08 -8.81 8.20
N LYS A 121 15.66 -9.86 7.50
CA LYS A 121 14.98 -9.71 6.22
C LYS A 121 13.53 -9.31 6.48
N LEU A 122 13.24 -8.08 6.08
CA LEU A 122 11.97 -7.42 6.32
C LEU A 122 11.26 -7.17 5.01
N ASP A 123 9.99 -7.60 4.94
CA ASP A 123 9.06 -7.12 3.93
C ASP A 123 8.05 -6.20 4.62
N VAL A 124 7.85 -5.01 4.04
CA VAL A 124 6.97 -4.00 4.61
C VAL A 124 5.84 -3.72 3.64
N ASP A 125 4.61 -4.02 4.07
CA ASP A 125 3.41 -3.78 3.29
C ASP A 125 2.49 -2.81 4.01
N LEU A 126 1.78 -2.02 3.23
CA LEU A 126 0.87 -1.00 3.73
C LEU A 126 -0.48 -1.16 3.07
N VAL A 127 -1.44 -1.60 3.87
CA VAL A 127 -2.76 -2.01 3.42
C VAL A 127 -3.75 -0.88 3.64
N ASN A 128 -4.47 -0.51 2.59
CA ASN A 128 -5.58 0.46 2.61
C ASN A 128 -5.20 1.88 3.11
N LEU A 129 -4.15 2.48 2.56
CA LEU A 129 -3.85 3.91 2.71
C LEU A 129 -5.14 4.75 2.48
N TYR A 130 -5.48 5.61 3.44
CA TYR A 130 -6.67 6.50 3.42
C TYR A 130 -8.04 5.85 3.60
N THR A 131 -8.09 4.65 4.16
CA THR A 131 -9.34 4.14 4.73
C THR A 131 -9.32 4.27 6.25
N ASN A 132 -10.48 4.20 6.90
CA ASN A 132 -10.56 4.12 8.36
C ASN A 132 -9.95 2.82 8.94
N LYS A 133 -9.36 1.98 8.09
CA LYS A 133 -8.77 0.68 8.42
C LYS A 133 -7.34 0.54 7.86
N SER A 134 -6.59 1.64 7.73
CA SER A 134 -5.19 1.55 7.32
C SER A 134 -4.41 0.66 8.30
N GLU A 135 -3.82 -0.41 7.77
CA GLU A 135 -3.01 -1.36 8.52
C GLU A 135 -1.61 -1.37 7.91
N PHE A 136 -0.61 -1.11 8.73
CA PHE A 136 0.79 -1.15 8.35
C PHE A 136 1.35 -2.50 8.80
N VAL A 137 1.63 -3.40 7.86
CA VAL A 137 2.01 -4.79 8.15
C VAL A 137 3.49 -5.00 7.88
N ILE A 138 4.20 -5.43 8.92
CA ILE A 138 5.62 -5.74 8.85
C ILE A 138 5.80 -7.23 8.92
N PHE A 139 6.40 -7.82 7.90
CA PHE A 139 6.74 -9.23 7.85
C PHE A 139 8.22 -9.41 8.19
N GLU A 140 8.51 -10.22 9.21
CA GLU A 140 9.87 -10.61 9.54
C GLU A 140 10.00 -12.14 9.42
N HIS A 141 11.04 -12.61 8.73
CA HIS A 141 11.41 -14.02 8.75
C HIS A 141 12.27 -14.35 9.97
N ILE A 142 11.77 -15.24 10.85
CA ILE A 142 12.43 -15.57 12.12
C ILE A 142 13.82 -16.22 11.94
N LEU A 143 14.05 -16.97 10.85
CA LEU A 143 15.20 -17.90 10.68
C LEU A 143 16.29 -17.52 9.67
N GLU A 144 16.40 -16.27 9.23
CA GLU A 144 17.52 -15.90 8.32
C GLU A 144 18.82 -15.49 9.06
N GLU A 145 19.11 -16.06 10.24
CA GLU A 145 20.36 -15.83 10.99
C GLU A 145 21.10 -17.13 11.34
N HIS A 146 22.41 -17.18 11.04
CA HIS A 146 23.39 -17.98 11.77
C HIS A 146 23.64 -17.28 13.12
N SER A 147 23.55 -18.00 14.24
CA SER A 147 23.99 -17.49 15.53
C SER A 147 25.51 -17.27 15.48
N SER A 148 26.00 -16.09 15.86
CA SER A 148 27.45 -15.85 16.01
C SER A 148 28.09 -16.68 17.13
N GLU A 149 27.26 -17.26 18.00
CA GLU A 149 27.68 -18.14 19.09
C GLU A 149 27.66 -19.62 18.71
N ASP A 150 27.22 -19.96 17.49
CA ASP A 150 27.08 -21.35 17.04
C ASP A 150 27.90 -21.60 15.76
N PRO A 151 28.99 -22.39 15.82
CA PRO A 151 29.87 -22.64 14.69
C PRO A 151 29.25 -23.55 13.61
N ASP A 152 28.05 -24.08 13.84
CA ASP A 152 27.38 -24.99 12.91
C ASP A 152 26.59 -24.20 11.83
N PRO A 153 26.97 -24.33 10.54
CA PRO A 153 26.33 -23.59 9.45
C PRO A 153 24.88 -24.03 9.14
N ILE A 154 24.34 -25.01 9.87
CA ILE A 154 23.01 -25.61 9.62
C ILE A 154 22.10 -25.50 10.86
N VAL A 155 22.27 -24.53 11.76
CA VAL A 155 21.31 -24.36 12.86
C VAL A 155 20.10 -23.54 12.41
N ARG A 156 19.04 -24.26 12.05
CA ARG A 156 17.66 -23.76 11.96
C ARG A 156 17.13 -23.50 13.37
N GLY A 157 17.48 -22.34 13.94
CA GLY A 157 16.88 -21.77 15.15
C GLY A 157 17.02 -22.62 16.40
N ASP A 158 17.92 -22.23 17.30
CA ASP A 158 18.18 -22.87 18.60
C ASP A 158 17.03 -22.68 19.63
N TYR A 159 15.79 -22.70 19.14
CA TYR A 159 14.56 -22.66 19.92
C TYR A 159 14.13 -24.09 20.18
N ASN A 160 14.98 -24.87 20.86
CA ASN A 160 14.74 -26.30 21.15
C ASN A 160 13.48 -26.56 21.99
N THR A 161 12.73 -25.50 22.35
CA THR A 161 11.44 -25.55 23.02
C THR A 161 10.49 -24.50 22.43
N LEU A 162 9.18 -24.76 22.53
CA LEU A 162 8.14 -23.80 22.15
C LEU A 162 8.25 -22.49 22.95
N GLU A 163 8.65 -22.58 24.21
CA GLU A 163 8.82 -21.44 25.12
C GLU A 163 9.93 -20.49 24.62
N LYS A 164 11.11 -21.04 24.29
CA LYS A 164 12.21 -20.25 23.70
C LYS A 164 11.80 -19.59 22.38
N LEU A 165 11.05 -20.30 21.53
CA LEU A 165 10.56 -19.74 20.26
C LEU A 165 9.60 -18.58 20.51
N GLU A 166 8.67 -18.75 21.45
CA GLU A 166 7.72 -17.71 21.81
C GLU A 166 8.41 -16.48 22.43
N GLU A 167 9.39 -16.67 23.31
CA GLU A 167 10.19 -15.58 23.88
C GLU A 167 10.96 -14.80 22.81
N LEU A 168 11.62 -15.51 21.88
CA LEU A 168 12.35 -14.86 20.78
C LEU A 168 11.41 -14.02 19.90
N VAL A 169 10.31 -14.62 19.47
CA VAL A 169 9.31 -13.97 18.61
C VAL A 169 8.77 -12.72 19.28
N LYS A 170 8.41 -12.80 20.56
CA LYS A 170 7.97 -11.63 21.33
C LYS A 170 9.07 -10.58 21.45
N SER A 171 10.29 -10.97 21.77
CA SER A 171 11.44 -10.06 21.86
C SER A 171 11.68 -9.31 20.54
N ARG A 172 11.63 -10.02 19.40
CA ARG A 172 11.76 -9.42 18.06
C ARG A 172 10.60 -8.48 17.71
N CYS A 173 9.35 -8.91 17.95
CA CYS A 173 8.17 -8.05 17.82
C CYS A 173 8.35 -6.72 18.58
N SER A 174 8.81 -6.80 19.82
CA SER A 174 9.04 -5.63 20.67
C SER A 174 10.09 -4.69 20.07
N LYS A 175 11.24 -5.22 19.65
CA LYS A 175 12.32 -4.42 19.05
C LYS A 175 11.86 -3.76 17.74
N ILE A 176 11.11 -4.47 16.89
CA ILE A 176 10.54 -3.91 15.66
C ILE A 176 9.57 -2.78 15.99
N LEU A 177 8.60 -3.02 16.87
CA LEU A 177 7.61 -2.00 17.23
C LEU A 177 8.27 -0.75 17.80
N SER A 178 9.21 -0.91 18.73
CA SER A 178 9.97 0.21 19.29
C SER A 178 10.76 0.96 18.23
N ALA A 179 11.45 0.25 17.33
CA ALA A 179 12.22 0.87 16.24
C ALA A 179 11.32 1.69 15.30
N VAL A 180 10.20 1.11 14.88
CA VAL A 180 9.25 1.77 13.97
C VAL A 180 8.62 2.98 14.62
N ILE A 181 8.13 2.84 15.85
CA ILE A 181 7.42 3.93 16.52
C ILE A 181 8.35 5.11 16.85
N THR A 182 9.62 4.83 17.18
CA THR A 182 10.57 5.89 17.59
C THR A 182 11.39 6.48 16.44
N LYS A 183 11.65 5.72 15.37
CA LYS A 183 12.60 6.12 14.32
C LYS A 183 11.99 6.21 12.92
N ALA A 184 10.83 5.61 12.67
CA ALA A 184 10.20 5.66 11.35
C ALA A 184 9.14 6.74 11.25
N THR A 185 8.86 7.16 10.02
CA THR A 185 7.67 7.91 9.66
C THR A 185 6.66 6.93 9.05
N PHE A 186 5.43 6.94 9.54
CA PHE A 186 4.32 6.10 9.08
C PHE A 186 3.00 6.88 9.22
N PRO A 187 1.89 6.43 8.59
CA PRO A 187 0.62 7.15 8.65
C PRO A 187 0.14 7.37 10.09
N LYS A 188 -0.28 8.60 10.42
CA LYS A 188 -0.71 8.97 11.80
C LYS A 188 -1.90 8.15 12.31
N GLU A 189 -2.73 7.67 11.40
CA GLU A 189 -4.00 7.02 11.68
C GLU A 189 -4.01 5.57 11.17
N CYS A 190 -2.98 4.78 11.54
CA CYS A 190 -2.92 3.35 11.22
C CYS A 190 -2.87 2.44 12.44
N ILE A 191 -3.25 1.17 12.22
CA ILE A 191 -2.89 0.07 13.10
C ILE A 191 -1.53 -0.45 12.62
N LEU A 192 -0.57 -0.59 13.53
CA LEU A 192 0.71 -1.21 13.22
C LEU A 192 0.65 -2.69 13.60
N SER A 193 0.95 -3.54 12.63
CA SER A 193 0.89 -5.00 12.75
C SER A 193 2.27 -5.59 12.43
N VAL A 194 2.73 -6.50 13.28
CA VAL A 194 3.96 -7.26 13.06
C VAL A 194 3.60 -8.72 12.93
N GLU A 195 3.98 -9.32 11.80
CA GLU A 195 3.79 -10.72 11.46
C GLU A 195 5.13 -11.43 11.41
N MET A 196 5.35 -12.30 12.38
CA MET A 196 6.54 -13.13 12.48
C MET A 196 6.31 -14.39 11.65
N ARG A 197 6.99 -14.49 10.52
CA ARG A 197 6.84 -15.56 9.55
C ARG A 197 7.97 -16.58 9.67
N HIS A 198 7.62 -17.82 9.40
CA HIS A 198 8.59 -18.89 9.34
C HIS A 198 8.22 -19.94 8.28
N GLY A 199 9.24 -20.55 7.68
CA GLY A 199 9.06 -21.69 6.79
C GLY A 199 8.62 -22.92 7.59
N VAL A 200 7.36 -23.31 7.47
CA VAL A 200 6.80 -24.49 8.12
C VAL A 200 6.77 -25.64 7.12
N ARG A 201 7.29 -26.80 7.53
CA ARG A 201 7.14 -28.05 6.79
C ARG A 201 5.79 -28.66 7.10
N LEU A 202 4.95 -28.81 6.07
CA LEU A 202 3.73 -29.59 6.17
C LEU A 202 4.08 -31.07 6.01
N ILE A 203 3.65 -31.87 6.98
CA ILE A 203 3.77 -33.33 6.96
C ILE A 203 2.38 -33.95 6.94
N ASP A 204 2.25 -35.09 6.27
CA ASP A 204 1.05 -35.91 6.35
C ASP A 204 0.91 -36.47 7.78
N PRO A 205 -0.24 -36.30 8.45
CA PRO A 205 -0.40 -36.72 9.84
C PRO A 205 -0.35 -38.24 10.02
N VAL A 206 -0.63 -39.01 8.96
CA VAL A 206 -0.65 -40.48 8.95
C VAL A 206 0.71 -41.03 8.53
N THR A 207 1.20 -40.61 7.36
CA THR A 207 2.44 -41.19 6.78
C THR A 207 3.72 -40.52 7.30
N ARG A 208 3.60 -39.34 7.94
CA ARG A 208 4.71 -38.48 8.35
C ARG A 208 5.59 -38.01 7.18
N GLN A 209 5.19 -38.27 5.94
CA GLN A 209 5.94 -37.81 4.76
C GLN A 209 5.77 -36.30 4.57
N LYS A 210 6.84 -35.65 4.09
CA LYS A 210 6.82 -34.24 3.70
C LYS A 210 5.82 -34.05 2.55
N ILE A 211 4.90 -33.10 2.72
CA ILE A 211 3.99 -32.65 1.66
C ILE A 211 4.62 -31.46 0.92
N ARG A 212 4.88 -30.35 1.63
CA ARG A 212 5.49 -29.13 1.09
C ARG A 212 6.05 -28.25 2.20
N ASP A 213 6.90 -27.30 1.85
CA ASP A 213 7.31 -26.21 2.75
C ASP A 213 6.51 -24.95 2.38
N GLU A 214 6.02 -24.18 3.36
CA GLU A 214 5.32 -22.91 3.14
C GLU A 214 5.66 -21.89 4.23
N ALA A 215 5.75 -20.60 3.87
CA ALA A 215 5.91 -19.54 4.87
C ALA A 215 4.57 -19.31 5.57
N LYS A 216 4.54 -19.49 6.90
CA LYS A 216 3.38 -19.21 7.74
C LYS A 216 3.67 -18.09 8.73
N THR A 217 2.67 -17.27 8.98
CA THR A 217 2.66 -16.38 10.15
C THR A 217 2.57 -17.25 11.40
N LEU A 218 3.64 -17.29 12.19
CA LEU A 218 3.68 -18.01 13.46
C LEU A 218 3.00 -17.20 14.57
N PHE A 219 3.19 -15.89 14.50
CA PHE A 219 2.77 -14.96 15.53
C PHE A 219 2.44 -13.61 14.89
N LYS A 220 1.27 -13.07 15.20
CA LYS A 220 0.82 -11.75 14.74
C LYS A 220 0.44 -10.90 15.94
N VAL A 221 1.02 -9.71 16.02
CA VAL A 221 0.65 -8.70 17.02
C VAL A 221 0.21 -7.42 16.35
N ASN A 222 -0.76 -6.74 16.96
CA ASN A 222 -1.21 -5.43 16.53
C ASN A 222 -1.10 -4.44 17.68
N ILE A 223 -0.73 -3.21 17.33
CA ILE A 223 -0.80 -2.06 18.23
C ILE A 223 -1.63 -0.92 17.61
N SER A 224 -2.53 -0.38 18.43
CA SER A 224 -3.45 0.68 18.00
C SER A 224 -2.77 2.05 18.04
N LYS A 225 -3.25 2.99 17.23
CA LYS A 225 -2.82 4.39 17.28
C LYS A 225 -3.02 5.02 18.66
N GLU A 226 -4.09 4.66 19.37
CA GLU A 226 -4.37 5.17 20.72
C GLU A 226 -3.31 4.69 21.70
N THR A 227 -2.88 3.44 21.56
CA THR A 227 -1.79 2.89 22.38
C THR A 227 -0.47 3.58 22.07
N ILE A 228 -0.16 3.79 20.78
CA ILE A 228 1.06 4.48 20.34
C ILE A 228 1.14 5.88 20.96
N LYS A 229 0.05 6.67 20.88
CA LYS A 229 -0.01 8.06 21.38
C LYS A 229 0.09 8.17 22.92
N LYS A 230 -0.24 7.13 23.67
CA LYS A 230 -0.33 7.16 25.15
C LYS A 230 0.99 6.90 25.88
N HIS A 231 2.01 6.40 25.20
CA HIS A 231 3.23 5.92 25.85
C HIS A 231 4.46 6.65 25.31
N ASP A 232 5.47 6.79 26.16
CA ASP A 232 6.79 7.26 25.78
C ASP A 232 7.63 6.08 25.27
N TRP A 233 7.61 5.88 23.96
CA TRP A 233 8.28 4.78 23.29
C TRP A 233 9.81 4.87 23.31
N SER A 234 10.38 6.03 23.63
CA SER A 234 11.82 6.19 23.72
C SER A 234 12.40 5.58 24.99
N ASN A 235 11.57 5.39 26.02
CA ASN A 235 12.00 4.90 27.34
C ASN A 235 11.30 3.61 27.77
N ILE A 236 10.38 3.06 26.96
CA ILE A 236 9.64 1.85 27.29
C ILE A 236 10.54 0.61 27.20
N SER A 237 10.46 -0.26 28.20
CA SER A 237 11.15 -1.55 28.18
C SER A 237 10.47 -2.54 27.23
N ASN A 238 11.20 -3.55 26.76
CA ASN A 238 10.60 -4.57 25.89
C ASN A 238 9.41 -5.27 26.57
N ASP A 239 9.54 -5.61 27.85
CA ASP A 239 8.49 -6.26 28.63
C ASP A 239 7.22 -5.41 28.77
N GLU A 240 7.38 -4.08 28.83
CA GLU A 240 6.25 -3.16 28.82
C GLU A 240 5.59 -3.10 27.45
N VAL A 241 6.36 -3.04 26.35
CA VAL A 241 5.80 -3.12 24.98
C VAL A 241 4.95 -4.38 24.80
N MET A 242 5.39 -5.52 25.37
CA MET A 242 4.64 -6.77 25.27
C MET A 242 3.25 -6.72 25.92
N LYS A 243 3.05 -5.83 26.91
CA LYS A 243 1.77 -5.62 27.59
C LYS A 243 0.83 -4.72 26.81
N LEU A 244 1.35 -4.00 25.80
CA LEU A 244 0.62 -2.99 25.04
C LEU A 244 0.02 -3.51 23.73
N TRP A 245 0.55 -4.61 23.18
CA TRP A 245 0.02 -5.19 21.95
C TRP A 245 -1.15 -6.15 22.21
N SER A 246 -1.90 -6.43 21.14
CA SER A 246 -2.85 -7.53 21.11
C SER A 246 -2.33 -8.63 20.20
N VAL A 247 -2.24 -9.86 20.71
CA VAL A 247 -1.93 -11.05 19.91
C VAL A 247 -3.16 -11.41 19.09
N LYS A 248 -3.04 -11.39 17.75
CA LYS A 248 -4.10 -11.76 16.82
C LYS A 248 -4.00 -13.21 16.39
N GLU A 249 -2.78 -13.70 16.26
CA GLU A 249 -2.49 -15.08 15.88
C GLU A 249 -1.28 -15.58 16.67
N ASN A 250 -1.38 -16.79 17.19
CA ASN A 250 -0.27 -17.52 17.79
C ASN A 250 -0.46 -19.01 17.50
N ILE A 251 0.24 -19.52 16.50
CA ILE A 251 0.21 -20.94 16.15
C ILE A 251 1.37 -21.72 16.79
N ILE A 252 2.29 -21.04 17.50
CA ILE A 252 3.45 -21.67 18.15
C ILE A 252 3.03 -22.86 19.03
N PRO A 253 2.00 -22.76 19.91
CA PRO A 253 1.57 -23.90 20.73
C PRO A 253 1.12 -25.14 19.95
N LYS A 254 0.87 -25.01 18.63
CA LYS A 254 0.44 -26.09 17.74
C LYS A 254 1.59 -26.66 16.91
N LEU A 255 2.79 -26.09 17.00
CA LEU A 255 3.96 -26.55 16.26
C LEU A 255 4.57 -27.77 16.94
N ILE A 256 5.14 -28.65 16.13
CA ILE A 256 6.00 -29.74 16.59
C ILE A 256 7.43 -29.33 16.24
N ILE A 257 8.27 -29.15 17.26
CA ILE A 257 9.70 -28.90 17.07
C ILE A 257 10.40 -30.25 17.00
N THR A 258 10.99 -30.57 15.85
CA THR A 258 11.81 -31.76 15.67
C THR A 258 13.27 -31.35 15.76
N THR A 259 14.00 -31.87 16.75
CA THR A 259 15.44 -31.64 16.91
C THR A 259 16.29 -32.56 16.03
N GLU A 260 15.65 -33.48 15.31
CA GLU A 260 16.31 -34.50 14.49
C GLU A 260 16.31 -34.10 13.02
N TYR A 261 17.52 -33.87 12.48
CA TYR A 261 17.85 -33.95 11.06
C TYR A 261 19.01 -34.91 10.87
#